data_AF-A0A2W4U0C9-F1
#
_entry.id   AF-A0A2W4U0C9-F1
#
_cell.length_a   1.000
_cell.length_b   1.000
_cell.length_c   1.000
_cell.angle_alpha   90.00
_cell.angle_beta   90.00
_cell.angle_gamma   90.00
#
_symmetry.space_group_name_H-M   'P 1'
#
loop_
_entity.id
_entity.type
_entity.pdbx_description
1 polymer ?
#
loop_
_entity_poly.entity_id
_entity_poly.type
_entity_poly.pdbx_seq_one_letter_code
_entity_poly.pdbx_strand_id
1 'polypeptide(L)'
;MQIRFRLDLNSDQVRQNLLQGMDNWVQLGLLSDEQVKEISATLSERLPDPRIASESGQGSQRLRVASGELAFTGFVTSENLAAPASAKTPDIADSNQAPSPARTSGLSRAIQSLLSEISVIWLLFLGVFLVVVSSGVLAASQWQSFSAVGQYAILFAYTLTFWGASLWTGKREQLQTTAKMLSLATALLIPINFWMIDALSVFGSITGIGFGILAAVILSLIAFRLLDSQFNKLNLIGLSWLHLGWMSGGIFGGIFWPVAATYLGTIGSAANLFYQDRQSAPELVASDDAELSENRPATSTRFSLDTLTVAIAIIILLFRSLFITQVPPHQLGLAAGICGGLAIWLSRTKATRFFWNFAGFGLSFLGWTVSNSQSPPWQAIGVSAIALYILWDKLKQTWQPPYLLAVIVVACQTYIREHVILCVEKK
;
A
#
# COMPACT_ATOMS: atom_id res chain seq x y z
N MET A 1 -2.92 -14.47 28.95
CA MET A 1 -3.53 -15.18 27.80
C MET A 1 -2.74 -16.47 27.60
N GLN A 2 -3.28 -17.62 28.00
CA GLN A 2 -2.58 -18.91 27.85
C GLN A 2 -2.90 -19.51 26.48
N ILE A 3 -1.89 -19.63 25.62
CA ILE A 3 -2.04 -20.27 24.31
C ILE A 3 -1.56 -21.72 24.45
N ARG A 4 -2.47 -22.69 24.32
CA ARG A 4 -2.12 -24.13 24.27
C ARG A 4 -1.96 -24.55 22.82
N PHE A 5 -0.74 -24.85 22.41
CA PHE A 5 -0.47 -25.55 21.15
C PHE A 5 -0.43 -27.05 21.41
N ARG A 6 -1.22 -27.84 20.67
CA ARG A 6 -0.99 -29.28 20.50
C ARG A 6 -0.09 -29.46 19.28
N LEU A 7 1.16 -29.84 19.50
CA LEU A 7 2.03 -30.31 18.41
C LEU A 7 1.78 -31.80 18.21
N ASP A 8 1.52 -32.21 16.97
CA ASP A 8 1.50 -33.62 16.60
C ASP A 8 2.92 -34.05 16.23
N LEU A 9 3.53 -34.85 17.12
CA LEU A 9 4.93 -35.28 17.02
C LEU A 9 5.13 -36.47 16.08
N ASN A 10 4.06 -37.04 15.51
CA ASN A 10 4.14 -38.17 14.58
C ASN A 10 4.56 -37.78 13.16
N SER A 11 4.67 -36.49 12.85
CA SER A 11 5.14 -36.00 11.56
C SER A 11 6.66 -35.81 11.55
N ASP A 12 7.35 -36.57 10.71
CA ASP A 12 8.80 -36.42 10.47
C ASP A 12 9.20 -35.00 10.07
N GLN A 13 8.33 -34.32 9.32
CA GLN A 13 8.52 -32.95 8.88
C GLN A 13 8.42 -31.95 10.04
N VAL A 14 7.61 -32.24 11.07
CA VAL A 14 7.60 -31.45 12.31
C VAL A 14 8.87 -31.72 13.11
N ARG A 15 9.26 -32.99 13.27
CA ARG A 15 10.46 -33.39 14.03
C ARG A 15 11.75 -32.74 13.53
N GLN A 16 11.95 -32.65 12.22
CA GLN A 16 13.15 -32.01 11.63
C GLN A 16 13.15 -30.48 11.78
N ASN A 17 11.99 -29.83 11.67
CA ASN A 17 11.88 -28.36 11.70
C ASN A 17 11.62 -27.80 13.11
N LEU A 18 11.30 -28.64 14.10
CA LEU A 18 10.97 -28.21 15.48
C LEU A 18 12.13 -27.47 16.14
N LEU A 19 13.36 -27.96 16.02
CA LEU A 19 14.55 -27.33 16.60
C LEU A 19 14.79 -25.93 16.00
N GLN A 20 14.67 -25.80 14.68
CA GLN A 20 14.80 -24.52 13.97
C GLN A 20 13.64 -23.56 14.28
N GLY A 21 12.43 -24.08 14.50
CA GLY A 21 11.27 -23.30 14.96
C GLY A 21 11.44 -22.77 16.38
N MET A 22 11.94 -23.60 17.30
CA MET A 22 12.22 -23.21 18.69
C MET A 22 13.31 -22.15 18.76
N ASP A 23 14.42 -22.31 18.01
CA ASP A 23 15.53 -21.35 17.99
C ASP A 23 15.08 -19.96 17.48
N ASN A 24 14.23 -19.93 16.43
CA ASN A 24 13.58 -18.70 15.96
C ASN A 24 12.66 -18.06 17.03
N TRP A 25 11.95 -18.85 17.83
CA TRP A 25 11.06 -18.33 18.89
C TRP A 25 11.83 -17.80 20.10
N VAL A 26 13.02 -18.33 20.38
CA VAL A 26 13.97 -17.77 21.35
C VAL A 26 14.54 -16.45 20.84
N GLN A 27 14.97 -16.37 19.57
CA GLN A 27 15.44 -15.12 18.97
C GLN A 27 14.38 -14.01 18.94
N LEU A 28 13.10 -14.37 18.83
CA LEU A 28 11.97 -13.44 18.90
C LEU A 28 11.56 -13.05 20.34
N GLY A 29 12.26 -13.57 21.37
CA GLY A 29 11.96 -13.30 22.78
C GLY A 29 10.61 -13.84 23.27
N LEU A 30 10.02 -14.78 22.54
CA LEU A 30 8.72 -15.39 22.87
C LEU A 30 8.84 -16.60 23.82
N LEU A 31 10.06 -17.12 24.00
CA LEU A 31 10.42 -18.18 24.92
C LEU A 31 11.64 -17.76 25.74
N SER A 32 11.65 -18.05 27.04
CA SER A 32 12.84 -17.92 27.88
C SER A 32 13.65 -19.22 27.92
N ASP A 33 14.95 -19.13 28.21
CA ASP A 33 15.85 -20.29 28.36
C ASP A 33 15.35 -21.31 29.40
N GLU A 34 14.59 -20.87 30.39
CA GLU A 34 13.96 -21.72 31.42
C GLU A 34 12.81 -22.56 30.84
N GLN A 35 11.97 -21.95 29.99
CA GLN A 35 10.90 -22.65 29.28
C GLN A 35 11.45 -23.62 28.23
N VAL A 36 12.55 -23.27 27.56
CA VAL A 36 13.25 -24.18 26.63
C VAL A 36 13.79 -25.40 27.39
N LYS A 37 14.35 -25.21 28.58
CA LYS A 37 14.79 -26.33 29.45
C LYS A 37 13.62 -27.23 29.86
N GLU A 38 12.49 -26.66 30.30
CA GLU A 38 11.29 -27.42 30.68
C GLU A 38 10.73 -28.24 29.49
N ILE A 39 10.65 -27.64 28.30
CA ILE A 39 10.24 -28.33 27.06
C ILE A 39 11.24 -29.45 26.71
N SER A 40 12.55 -29.19 26.79
CA SER A 40 13.58 -30.20 26.49
C SER A 40 13.56 -31.39 27.48
N ALA A 41 13.25 -31.13 28.76
CA ALA A 41 13.09 -32.15 29.79
C ALA A 41 11.81 -32.97 29.61
N THR A 42 10.77 -32.39 28.99
CA THR A 42 9.50 -33.08 28.67
C THR A 42 9.61 -33.91 27.39
N LEU A 43 10.45 -33.50 26.42
CA LEU A 43 10.67 -34.20 25.16
C LEU A 43 11.81 -35.24 25.19
N SER A 44 12.68 -35.20 26.19
CA SER A 44 13.75 -36.19 26.36
C SER A 44 13.25 -37.41 27.14
N GLU A 45 12.91 -38.47 26.41
CA GLU A 45 12.61 -39.78 27.00
C GLU A 45 13.81 -40.26 27.84
N ARG A 46 13.56 -40.75 29.07
CA ARG A 46 14.64 -41.23 29.95
C ARG A 46 15.34 -42.43 29.30
N LEU A 47 16.64 -42.30 29.05
CA LEU A 47 17.48 -43.46 28.73
C LEU A 47 17.34 -44.53 29.85
N PRO A 48 17.21 -45.82 29.52
CA PRO A 48 17.21 -46.89 30.51
C PRO A 48 18.57 -46.98 31.23
N ASP A 49 18.55 -47.07 32.56
CA ASP A 49 19.75 -47.36 33.36
C ASP A 49 20.35 -48.72 32.97
N PRO A 50 21.67 -48.84 32.79
CA PRO A 50 22.32 -50.11 32.46
C PRO A 50 22.39 -51.03 33.69
N ARG A 51 21.31 -51.78 33.95
CA ARG A 51 21.30 -52.84 34.96
C ARG A 51 21.89 -54.14 34.41
N ILE A 52 23.12 -54.40 34.83
CA ILE A 52 23.70 -55.70 35.25
C ILE A 52 23.11 -56.95 34.55
N ALA A 53 23.90 -57.55 33.67
CA ALA A 53 23.87 -58.99 33.41
C ALA A 53 25.30 -59.54 33.53
N SER A 54 25.49 -60.52 34.41
CA SER A 54 26.75 -61.22 34.61
C SER A 54 26.84 -62.49 33.76
N GLU A 55 28.04 -63.08 33.73
CA GLU A 55 28.41 -64.38 33.15
C GLU A 55 28.61 -64.44 31.62
N SER A 56 29.57 -65.19 31.06
CA SER A 56 30.93 -65.60 31.50
C SER A 56 31.68 -66.21 30.28
N GLY A 57 33.02 -66.29 30.28
CA GLY A 57 33.75 -67.24 29.41
C GLY A 57 34.74 -66.71 28.35
N GLN A 58 35.99 -66.49 28.78
CA GLN A 58 37.28 -66.77 28.11
C GLN A 58 37.47 -66.70 26.56
N GLY A 59 38.52 -66.01 26.10
CA GLY A 59 39.12 -66.24 24.76
C GLY A 59 40.21 -65.23 24.35
N SER A 60 41.48 -65.62 24.40
CA SER A 60 42.63 -64.81 23.92
C SER A 60 42.75 -64.79 22.39
N GLN A 61 43.25 -63.70 21.77
CA GLN A 61 44.46 -63.72 20.89
C GLN A 61 44.88 -62.36 20.31
N ARG A 62 46.16 -62.29 19.89
CA ARG A 62 46.85 -61.17 19.19
C ARG A 62 46.73 -61.27 17.66
N LEU A 63 46.75 -60.13 16.96
CA LEU A 63 47.50 -59.82 15.70
C LEU A 63 47.34 -58.30 15.42
N ARG A 64 48.26 -57.47 14.88
CA ARG A 64 49.65 -57.56 14.37
C ARG A 64 49.94 -57.94 12.90
N VAL A 65 49.42 -57.14 11.96
CA VAL A 65 49.99 -56.87 10.62
C VAL A 65 49.75 -55.37 10.37
N ALA A 66 50.71 -54.45 10.15
CA ALA A 66 51.96 -54.37 9.40
C ALA A 66 51.80 -53.65 8.03
N SER A 67 52.79 -52.82 7.71
CA SER A 67 52.82 -51.78 6.67
C SER A 67 52.64 -52.25 5.22
N GLY A 68 52.21 -51.33 4.36
CA GLY A 68 52.35 -51.37 2.90
C GLY A 68 52.63 -49.96 2.38
N GLU A 69 53.61 -49.80 1.50
CA GLU A 69 54.39 -48.57 1.34
C GLU A 69 54.63 -48.20 -0.15
N LEU A 70 54.97 -46.91 -0.39
CA LEU A 70 55.60 -46.32 -1.59
C LEU A 70 54.80 -46.19 -2.92
N ALA A 71 54.72 -44.94 -3.41
CA ALA A 71 55.44 -44.41 -4.60
C ALA A 71 54.65 -43.28 -5.32
N PHE A 72 55.21 -42.41 -6.17
CA PHE A 72 56.46 -41.60 -6.15
C PHE A 72 56.30 -40.54 -7.30
N THR A 73 57.16 -39.50 -7.35
CA THR A 73 57.19 -38.38 -8.35
C THR A 73 56.02 -37.38 -8.32
N GLY A 74 56.22 -36.07 -8.54
CA GLY A 74 57.48 -35.33 -8.74
C GLY A 74 57.28 -33.81 -8.96
N PHE A 75 58.38 -33.11 -9.27
CA PHE A 75 58.54 -31.67 -9.61
C PHE A 75 58.65 -30.61 -8.47
N VAL A 76 59.91 -30.26 -8.14
CA VAL A 76 60.59 -28.95 -8.37
C VAL A 76 59.90 -27.64 -7.88
N THR A 77 60.55 -26.62 -7.28
CA THR A 77 61.86 -26.38 -6.61
C THR A 77 61.79 -24.96 -5.97
N SER A 78 62.70 -24.64 -5.04
CA SER A 78 63.00 -23.29 -4.50
C SER A 78 61.97 -22.68 -3.51
N GLU A 79 62.38 -22.04 -2.40
CA GLU A 79 63.73 -21.88 -1.85
C GLU A 79 63.71 -21.47 -0.36
N ASN A 80 64.82 -21.76 0.34
CA ASN A 80 65.51 -20.95 1.39
C ASN A 80 64.68 -20.15 2.44
N LEU A 81 65.06 -20.09 3.73
CA LEU A 81 66.39 -20.29 4.33
C LEU A 81 66.32 -20.61 5.85
N ALA A 82 67.35 -21.30 6.35
CA ALA A 82 67.89 -21.27 7.73
C ALA A 82 67.00 -21.60 8.96
N ALA A 83 67.19 -22.82 9.46
CA ALA A 83 67.20 -23.19 10.88
C ALA A 83 68.55 -22.74 11.55
N PRO A 84 69.04 -23.20 12.73
CA PRO A 84 68.52 -24.22 13.67
C PRO A 84 68.73 -23.97 15.19
N ALA A 85 68.31 -24.96 16.02
CA ALA A 85 68.98 -25.47 17.24
C ALA A 85 69.26 -24.56 18.47
N SER A 86 69.36 -25.04 19.72
CA SER A 86 68.99 -26.31 20.39
C SER A 86 69.23 -26.19 21.91
N ALA A 87 68.49 -26.97 22.73
CA ALA A 87 68.73 -27.24 24.17
C ALA A 87 68.57 -26.01 25.14
N LYS A 88 68.32 -26.17 26.46
CA LYS A 88 68.41 -27.34 27.36
C LYS A 88 67.50 -27.16 28.61
N THR A 89 66.95 -28.24 29.15
CA THR A 89 66.26 -28.38 30.48
C THR A 89 67.27 -28.32 31.65
N PRO A 90 66.90 -28.31 32.97
CA PRO A 90 65.60 -28.09 33.66
C PRO A 90 65.63 -27.14 34.92
N ASP A 91 64.44 -26.99 35.55
CA ASP A 91 64.15 -26.93 37.01
C ASP A 91 64.30 -25.68 37.95
N ILE A 92 63.18 -25.45 38.64
CA ILE A 92 62.95 -25.05 40.06
C ILE A 92 63.02 -23.55 40.52
N ALA A 93 61.88 -23.15 41.11
CA ALA A 93 61.61 -22.15 42.16
C ALA A 93 61.49 -20.63 41.87
N ASP A 94 60.32 -20.14 42.28
CA ASP A 94 59.98 -18.86 42.91
C ASP A 94 60.02 -17.50 42.17
N SER A 95 58.79 -17.01 41.94
CA SER A 95 58.31 -15.72 42.45
C SER A 95 59.02 -14.44 42.01
N ASN A 96 58.57 -13.87 40.88
CA ASN A 96 58.26 -12.43 40.87
C ASN A 96 57.17 -12.02 39.87
N GLN A 97 56.46 -10.96 40.23
CA GLN A 97 55.15 -10.57 39.69
C GLN A 97 55.26 -9.63 38.49
N ALA A 98 54.58 -9.96 37.38
CA ALA A 98 54.27 -9.04 36.29
C ALA A 98 52.74 -8.97 36.10
N PRO A 99 52.13 -7.77 35.98
CA PRO A 99 50.68 -7.66 35.91
C PRO A 99 50.14 -8.16 34.57
N SER A 100 49.32 -9.20 34.61
CA SER A 100 48.57 -9.67 33.45
C SER A 100 47.59 -8.57 32.99
N PRO A 101 47.50 -8.25 31.68
CA PRO A 101 46.62 -7.19 31.21
C PRO A 101 45.17 -7.54 31.51
N ALA A 102 44.43 -6.56 32.02
CA ALA A 102 43.03 -6.73 32.41
C ALA A 102 42.21 -7.30 31.25
N ARG A 103 41.49 -8.41 31.51
CA ARG A 103 40.51 -8.99 30.58
C ARG A 103 39.37 -7.99 30.35
N THR A 104 39.52 -7.13 29.36
CA THR A 104 38.39 -6.34 28.85
C THR A 104 37.38 -7.29 28.21
N SER A 105 36.11 -7.13 28.58
CA SER A 105 35.06 -8.11 28.26
C SER A 105 34.86 -8.24 26.75
N GLY A 106 34.73 -9.47 26.24
CA GLY A 106 34.45 -9.72 24.82
C GLY A 106 33.19 -8.99 24.32
N LEU A 107 32.21 -8.80 25.22
CA LEU A 107 31.01 -8.01 24.97
C LEU A 107 31.31 -6.52 24.72
N SER A 108 32.28 -5.91 25.41
CA SER A 108 32.64 -4.51 25.15
C SER A 108 33.34 -4.34 23.80
N ARG A 109 34.15 -5.32 23.38
CA ARG A 109 34.74 -5.36 22.02
C ARG A 109 33.69 -5.60 20.93
N ALA A 110 32.69 -6.46 21.16
CA ALA A 110 31.58 -6.68 20.22
C ALA A 110 30.64 -5.47 20.11
N ILE A 111 30.33 -4.79 21.21
CA ILE A 111 29.55 -3.55 21.20
C ILE A 111 30.34 -2.43 20.48
N GLN A 112 31.66 -2.36 20.67
CA GLN A 112 32.51 -1.43 19.93
C GLN A 112 32.57 -1.74 18.42
N SER A 113 32.62 -3.01 18.01
CA SER A 113 32.55 -3.36 16.58
C SER A 113 31.19 -3.01 15.98
N LEU A 114 30.09 -3.36 16.67
CA LEU A 114 28.73 -2.99 16.24
C LEU A 114 28.55 -1.47 16.15
N LEU A 115 29.02 -0.69 17.13
CA LEU A 115 28.98 0.77 17.07
C LEU A 115 29.81 1.32 15.90
N SER A 116 30.97 0.73 15.61
CA SER A 116 31.79 1.13 14.46
C SER A 116 31.09 0.86 13.13
N GLU A 117 30.50 -0.32 12.94
CA GLU A 117 29.75 -0.69 11.73
C GLU A 117 28.46 0.14 11.56
N ILE A 118 27.70 0.34 12.64
CA ILE A 118 26.53 1.21 12.68
C ILE A 118 26.91 2.64 12.32
N SER A 119 28.02 3.17 12.83
CA SER A 119 28.48 4.52 12.47
C SER A 119 28.83 4.64 10.98
N VAL A 120 29.43 3.61 10.36
CA VAL A 120 29.75 3.59 8.93
C VAL A 120 28.47 3.57 8.09
N ILE A 121 27.50 2.71 8.44
CA ILE A 121 26.22 2.63 7.73
C ILE A 121 25.41 3.93 7.91
N TRP A 122 25.39 4.53 9.10
CA TRP A 122 24.75 5.82 9.33
C TRP A 122 25.46 6.99 8.65
N LEU A 123 26.80 6.99 8.56
CA LEU A 123 27.55 7.99 7.80
C LEU A 123 27.33 7.85 6.28
N LEU A 124 27.26 6.62 5.76
CA LEU A 124 26.93 6.36 4.37
C LEU A 124 25.48 6.76 4.06
N PHE A 125 24.53 6.42 4.94
CA PHE A 125 23.15 6.86 4.83
C PHE A 125 23.02 8.38 4.90
N LEU A 126 23.71 9.04 5.83
CA LEU A 126 23.77 10.49 5.94
C LEU A 126 24.39 11.13 4.69
N GLY A 127 25.44 10.53 4.12
CA GLY A 127 26.07 10.97 2.88
C GLY A 127 25.14 10.86 1.67
N VAL A 128 24.50 9.71 1.48
CA VAL A 128 23.49 9.51 0.41
C VAL A 128 22.31 10.45 0.61
N PHE A 129 21.81 10.60 1.84
CA PHE A 129 20.74 11.54 2.19
C PHE A 129 21.14 12.99 1.86
N LEU A 130 22.36 13.42 2.22
CA LEU A 130 22.88 14.75 1.91
C LEU A 130 22.97 14.96 0.39
N VAL A 131 23.42 13.97 -0.37
CA VAL A 131 23.49 14.02 -1.84
C VAL A 131 22.07 14.09 -2.46
N VAL A 132 21.13 13.30 -1.97
CA VAL A 132 19.73 13.31 -2.45
C VAL A 132 19.03 14.63 -2.12
N VAL A 133 19.20 15.14 -0.89
CA VAL A 133 18.65 16.44 -0.49
C VAL A 133 19.32 17.57 -1.26
N SER A 134 20.65 17.54 -1.45
CA SER A 134 21.37 18.53 -2.26
C SER A 134 20.89 18.55 -3.72
N SER A 135 20.73 17.36 -4.33
CA SER A 135 20.16 17.22 -5.67
C SER A 135 18.71 17.72 -5.74
N GLY A 136 17.89 17.43 -4.74
CA GLY A 136 16.51 17.93 -4.63
C GLY A 136 16.44 19.46 -4.48
N VAL A 137 17.31 20.05 -3.65
CA VAL A 137 17.42 21.50 -3.46
C VAL A 137 17.95 22.20 -4.72
N LEU A 138 18.89 21.57 -5.45
CA LEU A 138 19.36 22.06 -6.76
C LEU A 138 18.25 22.01 -7.81
N ALA A 139 17.51 20.90 -7.89
CA ALA A 139 16.36 20.78 -8.79
C ALA A 139 15.25 21.78 -8.45
N ALA A 140 14.97 22.01 -7.16
CA ALA A 140 13.99 22.99 -6.71
C ALA A 140 14.42 24.44 -6.96
N SER A 141 15.68 24.80 -6.71
CA SER A 141 16.20 26.15 -6.96
C SER A 141 16.29 26.48 -8.46
N GLN A 142 16.51 25.48 -9.32
CA GLN A 142 16.43 25.63 -10.78
C GLN A 142 15.01 25.45 -11.33
N TRP A 143 14.02 25.05 -10.54
CA TRP A 143 12.67 24.80 -11.05
C TRP A 143 12.05 26.04 -11.73
N GLN A 144 12.30 27.22 -11.16
CA GLN A 144 11.82 28.50 -11.70
C GLN A 144 12.56 28.99 -12.95
N SER A 145 13.76 28.46 -13.26
CA SER A 145 14.51 28.85 -14.47
C SER A 145 14.06 28.08 -15.72
N PHE A 146 13.34 26.96 -15.55
CA PHE A 146 12.68 26.25 -16.64
C PHE A 146 11.40 26.97 -17.10
N SER A 147 11.17 26.98 -18.42
CA SER A 147 9.90 27.42 -19.00
C SER A 147 8.73 26.53 -18.56
N ALA A 148 7.50 27.04 -18.64
CA ALA A 148 6.28 26.28 -18.33
C ALA A 148 6.21 24.93 -19.07
N VAL A 149 6.63 24.92 -20.35
CA VAL A 149 6.69 23.69 -21.16
C VAL A 149 7.75 22.73 -20.62
N GLY A 150 8.92 23.22 -20.19
CA GLY A 150 9.97 22.40 -19.57
C GLY A 150 9.56 21.78 -18.24
N GLN A 151 8.96 22.60 -17.35
CA GLN A 151 8.40 22.14 -16.07
C GLN A 151 7.34 21.05 -16.29
N TYR A 152 6.43 21.24 -17.24
CA TYR A 152 5.41 20.26 -17.59
C TYR A 152 6.01 18.99 -18.26
N ALA A 153 7.00 19.13 -19.14
CA ALA A 153 7.65 18.02 -19.82
C ALA A 153 8.30 17.03 -18.85
N ILE A 154 8.83 17.49 -17.71
CA ILE A 154 9.38 16.63 -16.65
C ILE A 154 8.28 15.75 -16.05
N LEU A 155 7.12 16.31 -15.68
CA LEU A 155 5.97 15.55 -15.17
C LEU A 155 5.43 14.55 -16.20
N PHE A 156 5.32 14.99 -17.45
CA PHE A 156 4.89 14.14 -18.56
C PHE A 156 5.86 12.96 -18.76
N ALA A 157 7.17 13.21 -18.72
CA ALA A 157 8.21 12.17 -18.82
C ALA A 157 8.14 11.15 -17.67
N TYR A 158 7.90 11.58 -16.43
CA TYR A 158 7.64 10.66 -15.31
C TYR A 158 6.40 9.79 -15.56
N THR A 159 5.34 10.37 -16.11
CA THR A 159 4.09 9.66 -16.43
C THR A 159 4.31 8.59 -17.50
N LEU A 160 5.04 8.91 -18.57
CA LEU A 160 5.45 7.94 -19.59
C LEU A 160 6.38 6.86 -19.04
N THR A 161 7.30 7.22 -18.14
CA THR A 161 8.23 6.28 -17.51
C THR A 161 7.49 5.28 -16.64
N PHE A 162 6.55 5.73 -15.80
CA PHE A 162 5.71 4.84 -14.99
C PHE A 162 4.81 3.96 -15.85
N TRP A 163 4.22 4.49 -16.92
CA TRP A 163 3.43 3.70 -17.87
C TRP A 163 4.27 2.61 -18.55
N GLY A 164 5.43 2.97 -19.12
CA GLY A 164 6.33 2.03 -19.78
C GLY A 164 6.88 0.96 -18.82
N ALA A 165 7.24 1.35 -17.60
CA ALA A 165 7.67 0.42 -16.57
C ALA A 165 6.53 -0.49 -16.08
N SER A 166 5.27 -0.01 -16.06
CA SER A 166 4.09 -0.84 -15.76
C SER A 166 3.89 -1.92 -16.83
N LEU A 167 4.01 -1.55 -18.11
CA LEU A 167 3.97 -2.51 -19.22
C LEU A 167 5.14 -3.50 -19.18
N TRP A 168 6.34 -3.07 -18.78
CA TRP A 168 7.52 -3.95 -18.69
C TRP A 168 7.41 -4.94 -17.52
N THR A 169 7.05 -4.45 -16.33
CA THR A 169 6.84 -5.30 -15.14
C THR A 169 5.64 -6.23 -15.30
N GLY A 170 4.58 -5.80 -15.99
CA GLY A 170 3.40 -6.62 -16.29
C GLY A 170 3.68 -7.85 -17.16
N LYS A 171 4.78 -7.87 -17.92
CA LYS A 171 5.25 -9.06 -18.66
C LYS A 171 5.89 -10.13 -17.78
N ARG A 172 6.14 -9.87 -16.49
CA ARG A 172 6.75 -10.82 -15.54
C ARG A 172 5.72 -11.24 -14.50
N GLU A 173 5.37 -12.54 -14.48
CA GLU A 173 4.36 -13.08 -13.56
C GLU A 173 4.66 -12.79 -12.08
N GLN A 174 5.94 -12.84 -11.70
CA GLN A 174 6.41 -12.55 -10.34
C GLN A 174 6.23 -11.08 -9.91
N LEU A 175 5.98 -10.15 -10.84
CA LEU A 175 5.90 -8.70 -10.56
C LEU A 175 4.52 -8.10 -10.87
N GLN A 176 3.48 -8.91 -11.06
CA GLN A 176 2.13 -8.42 -11.38
C GLN A 176 1.56 -7.41 -10.35
N THR A 177 1.86 -7.59 -9.06
CA THR A 177 1.45 -6.63 -8.00
C THR A 177 2.11 -5.27 -8.20
N THR A 178 3.41 -5.25 -8.50
CA THR A 178 4.16 -4.02 -8.80
C THR A 178 3.62 -3.37 -10.07
N ALA A 179 3.36 -4.16 -11.12
CA ALA A 179 2.78 -3.66 -12.37
C ALA A 179 1.42 -2.97 -12.16
N LYS A 180 0.57 -3.54 -11.29
CA LYS A 180 -0.74 -2.99 -10.90
C LYS A 180 -0.64 -1.74 -10.02
N MET A 181 0.33 -1.66 -9.11
CA MET A 181 0.61 -0.43 -8.37
C MET A 181 1.09 0.68 -9.31
N LEU A 182 1.91 0.34 -10.29
CA LEU A 182 2.47 1.30 -11.24
C LEU A 182 1.47 1.74 -12.31
N SER A 183 0.54 0.86 -12.72
CA SER A 183 -0.60 1.26 -13.56
C SER A 183 -1.55 2.18 -12.79
N LEU A 184 -1.88 1.87 -11.53
CA LEU A 184 -2.67 2.75 -10.67
C LEU A 184 -2.00 4.12 -10.46
N ALA A 185 -0.69 4.15 -10.21
CA ALA A 185 0.07 5.40 -10.10
C ALA A 185 0.02 6.20 -11.41
N THR A 186 0.24 5.55 -12.55
CA THR A 186 0.08 6.17 -13.88
C THR A 186 -1.32 6.75 -14.06
N ALA A 187 -2.36 6.00 -13.67
CA ALA A 187 -3.75 6.41 -13.81
C ALA A 187 -4.09 7.64 -12.94
N LEU A 188 -3.54 7.73 -11.73
CA LEU A 188 -3.61 8.91 -10.86
C LEU A 188 -2.86 10.11 -11.43
N LEU A 189 -1.71 9.88 -12.07
CA LEU A 189 -0.95 10.96 -12.70
C LEU A 189 -1.69 11.58 -13.89
N ILE A 190 -2.60 10.88 -14.57
CA ILE A 190 -3.31 11.42 -15.74
C ILE A 190 -4.15 12.65 -15.39
N PRO A 191 -5.13 12.63 -14.44
CA PRO A 191 -5.82 13.86 -14.00
C PRO A 191 -4.89 14.97 -13.52
N ILE A 192 -3.80 14.61 -12.82
CA ILE A 192 -2.80 15.56 -12.33
C ILE A 192 -2.06 16.23 -13.49
N ASN A 193 -1.72 15.50 -14.56
CA ASN A 193 -1.11 16.09 -15.75
C ASN A 193 -2.05 17.10 -16.43
N PHE A 194 -3.32 16.76 -16.60
CA PHE A 194 -4.30 17.70 -17.16
C PHE A 194 -4.49 18.95 -16.30
N TRP A 195 -4.48 18.80 -14.97
CA TRP A 195 -4.43 19.94 -14.06
C TRP A 195 -3.15 20.77 -14.27
N MET A 196 -1.98 20.15 -14.38
CA MET A 196 -0.72 20.87 -14.57
C MET A 196 -0.57 21.57 -15.93
N ILE A 197 -1.23 21.08 -16.99
CA ILE A 197 -1.36 21.81 -18.27
C ILE A 197 -2.01 23.18 -18.06
N ASP A 198 -3.08 23.23 -17.27
CA ASP A 198 -3.79 24.47 -16.92
C ASP A 198 -2.98 25.33 -15.92
N ALA A 199 -2.46 24.71 -14.85
CA ALA A 199 -1.80 25.43 -13.76
C ALA A 199 -0.45 26.06 -14.15
N LEU A 200 0.31 25.43 -15.06
CA LEU A 200 1.53 26.03 -15.61
C LEU A 200 1.25 26.97 -16.79
N SER A 201 -0.02 27.16 -17.17
CA SER A 201 -0.43 27.91 -18.36
C SER A 201 0.33 27.47 -19.62
N VAL A 202 0.41 26.15 -19.84
CA VAL A 202 1.16 25.57 -20.97
C VAL A 202 0.63 26.08 -22.31
N PHE A 203 -0.68 26.31 -22.40
CA PHE A 203 -1.35 26.92 -23.57
C PHE A 203 -1.06 28.41 -23.78
N GLY A 204 -0.35 29.09 -22.86
CA GLY A 204 0.01 30.51 -22.99
C GLY A 204 1.11 30.80 -24.02
N SER A 205 1.69 29.78 -24.66
CA SER A 205 2.74 29.94 -25.68
C SER A 205 2.47 29.05 -26.89
N ILE A 206 2.86 29.51 -28.10
CA ILE A 206 2.62 28.77 -29.36
C ILE A 206 3.24 27.36 -29.33
N THR A 207 4.47 27.25 -28.82
CA THR A 207 5.15 25.96 -28.63
C THR A 207 4.46 25.08 -27.58
N GLY A 208 3.98 25.68 -26.49
CA GLY A 208 3.23 24.99 -25.46
C GLY A 208 1.84 24.54 -25.90
N ILE A 209 1.17 25.22 -26.84
CA ILE A 209 -0.08 24.74 -27.45
C ILE A 209 0.16 23.41 -28.19
N GLY A 210 1.17 23.34 -29.05
CA GLY A 210 1.52 22.11 -29.75
C GLY A 210 1.86 20.97 -28.79
N PHE A 211 2.68 21.25 -27.77
CA PHE A 211 3.07 20.24 -26.78
C PHE A 211 1.91 19.79 -25.88
N GLY A 212 1.06 20.72 -25.43
CA GLY A 212 -0.10 20.46 -24.58
C GLY A 212 -1.17 19.63 -25.28
N ILE A 213 -1.44 19.91 -26.56
CA ILE A 213 -2.35 19.08 -27.38
C ILE A 213 -1.78 17.67 -27.56
N LEU A 214 -0.50 17.56 -27.93
CA LEU A 214 0.18 16.27 -28.08
C LEU A 214 0.13 15.44 -26.78
N ALA A 215 0.42 16.07 -25.64
CA ALA A 215 0.39 15.43 -24.34
C ALA A 215 -1.03 15.02 -23.93
N ALA A 216 -2.05 15.87 -24.14
CA ALA A 216 -3.45 15.54 -23.86
C ALA A 216 -3.95 14.34 -24.70
N VAL A 217 -3.55 14.26 -25.97
CA VAL A 217 -3.83 13.10 -26.84
C VAL A 217 -3.15 11.84 -26.32
N ILE A 218 -1.84 11.91 -26.01
CA ILE A 218 -1.08 10.76 -25.50
C ILE A 218 -1.65 10.27 -24.16
N LEU A 219 -1.96 11.17 -23.21
CA LEU A 219 -2.55 10.83 -21.92
C LEU A 219 -3.95 10.22 -22.07
N SER A 220 -4.76 10.71 -23.01
CA SER A 220 -6.08 10.12 -23.32
C SER A 220 -5.95 8.71 -23.91
N LEU A 221 -4.97 8.47 -24.79
CA LEU A 221 -4.66 7.15 -25.32
C LEU A 221 -4.14 6.19 -24.24
N ILE A 222 -3.30 6.67 -23.32
CA ILE A 222 -2.83 5.90 -22.16
C ILE A 222 -4.03 5.54 -21.28
N ALA A 223 -4.88 6.50 -20.89
CA ALA A 223 -6.09 6.26 -20.09
C ALA A 223 -7.00 5.19 -20.72
N PHE A 224 -7.21 5.27 -22.04
CA PHE A 224 -8.02 4.31 -22.79
C PHE A 224 -7.43 2.89 -22.83
N ARG A 225 -6.10 2.76 -22.76
CA ARG A 225 -5.37 1.48 -22.71
C ARG A 225 -5.26 0.88 -21.32
N LEU A 226 -5.47 1.65 -20.26
CA LEU A 226 -5.07 1.32 -18.89
C LEU A 226 -6.18 0.68 -18.04
N LEU A 227 -7.44 0.99 -18.38
CA LEU A 227 -8.63 0.44 -17.74
C LEU A 227 -9.23 -0.67 -18.63
N ASP A 228 -10.10 -1.51 -18.08
CA ASP A 228 -10.79 -2.55 -18.87
C ASP A 228 -12.17 -2.06 -19.34
N SER A 229 -12.97 -1.49 -18.44
CA SER A 229 -14.35 -1.05 -18.70
C SER A 229 -14.43 0.18 -19.60
N GLN A 230 -15.20 0.08 -20.69
CA GLN A 230 -15.42 1.18 -21.65
C GLN A 230 -16.02 2.43 -20.98
N PHE A 231 -16.97 2.23 -20.07
CA PHE A 231 -17.61 3.35 -19.36
C PHE A 231 -16.64 4.04 -18.39
N ASN A 232 -15.76 3.28 -17.69
CA ASN A 232 -14.75 3.87 -16.82
C ASN A 232 -13.62 4.57 -17.60
N LYS A 233 -13.24 4.08 -18.80
CA LYS A 233 -12.32 4.79 -19.72
C LYS A 233 -12.85 6.17 -20.07
N LEU A 234 -14.09 6.24 -20.57
CA LEU A 234 -14.72 7.49 -20.96
C LEU A 234 -14.88 8.44 -19.76
N ASN A 235 -15.26 7.92 -18.59
CA ASN A 235 -15.40 8.74 -17.39
C ASN A 235 -14.04 9.27 -16.89
N LEU A 236 -12.98 8.47 -16.88
CA LEU A 236 -11.63 8.92 -16.49
C LEU A 236 -11.10 9.98 -17.46
N ILE A 237 -11.28 9.80 -18.77
CA ILE A 237 -10.90 10.81 -19.78
C ILE A 237 -11.73 12.09 -19.55
N GLY A 238 -13.05 11.99 -19.40
CA GLY A 238 -13.92 13.13 -19.10
C GLY A 238 -13.50 13.91 -17.86
N LEU A 239 -13.30 13.22 -16.73
CA LEU A 239 -12.79 13.81 -15.48
C LEU A 239 -11.43 14.49 -15.67
N SER A 240 -10.53 13.89 -16.47
CA SER A 240 -9.22 14.47 -16.76
C SER A 240 -9.35 15.73 -17.61
N TRP A 241 -10.22 15.75 -18.62
CA TRP A 241 -10.45 16.92 -19.47
C TRP A 241 -11.16 18.08 -18.74
N LEU A 242 -12.02 17.78 -17.76
CA LEU A 242 -12.68 18.77 -16.91
C LEU A 242 -11.71 19.62 -16.08
N HIS A 243 -10.44 19.24 -15.98
CA HIS A 243 -9.38 20.01 -15.34
C HIS A 243 -8.81 21.16 -16.20
N LEU A 244 -9.17 21.29 -17.47
CA LEU A 244 -8.67 22.35 -18.36
C LEU A 244 -9.52 23.62 -18.26
N GLY A 245 -8.89 24.79 -18.41
CA GLY A 245 -9.56 26.09 -18.56
C GLY A 245 -10.05 26.72 -17.25
N TRP A 246 -9.40 26.44 -16.11
CA TRP A 246 -9.80 27.02 -14.82
C TRP A 246 -8.99 28.26 -14.46
N MET A 247 -7.68 28.26 -14.73
CA MET A 247 -6.79 29.40 -14.42
C MET A 247 -6.52 30.31 -15.62
N SER A 248 -6.59 29.79 -16.85
CA SER A 248 -6.58 30.66 -18.03
C SER A 248 -7.95 31.34 -18.16
N GLY A 249 -7.99 32.66 -17.95
CA GLY A 249 -9.21 33.49 -18.08
C GLY A 249 -9.67 33.68 -19.53
N GLY A 250 -9.74 32.60 -20.32
CA GLY A 250 -10.02 32.62 -21.76
C GLY A 250 -10.91 31.47 -22.23
N ILE A 251 -11.66 31.73 -23.31
CA ILE A 251 -12.63 30.87 -24.03
C ILE A 251 -13.75 30.26 -23.17
N PHE A 252 -13.45 29.49 -22.13
CA PHE A 252 -14.43 28.89 -21.21
C PHE A 252 -14.26 29.35 -19.74
N GLY A 253 -13.15 30.04 -19.42
CA GLY A 253 -12.76 30.45 -18.06
C GLY A 253 -13.59 31.57 -17.42
N GLY A 254 -14.90 31.34 -17.25
CA GLY A 254 -15.74 32.12 -16.35
C GLY A 254 -15.72 31.56 -14.92
N ILE A 255 -16.11 32.39 -13.94
CA ILE A 255 -16.25 32.00 -12.50
C ILE A 255 -17.12 30.74 -12.33
N PHE A 256 -18.03 30.48 -13.27
CA PHE A 256 -18.93 29.34 -13.30
C PHE A 256 -18.27 28.01 -13.73
N TRP A 257 -17.13 28.02 -14.43
CA TRP A 257 -16.55 26.80 -15.01
C TRP A 257 -16.05 25.79 -13.96
N PRO A 258 -15.31 26.18 -12.89
CA PRO A 258 -14.92 25.24 -11.83
C PRO A 258 -16.12 24.58 -11.14
N VAL A 259 -17.21 25.33 -10.95
CA VAL A 259 -18.48 24.83 -10.40
C VAL A 259 -19.12 23.83 -11.35
N ALA A 260 -19.29 24.22 -12.62
CA ALA A 260 -19.88 23.37 -13.66
C ALA A 260 -19.07 22.08 -13.88
N ALA A 261 -17.74 22.16 -13.93
CA ALA A 261 -16.84 21.01 -14.03
C ALA A 261 -16.96 20.08 -12.81
N THR A 262 -17.11 20.63 -11.61
CA THR A 262 -17.34 19.82 -10.40
C THR A 262 -18.69 19.11 -10.44
N TYR A 263 -19.76 19.76 -10.87
CA TYR A 263 -21.06 19.10 -11.04
C TYR A 263 -21.06 18.07 -12.17
N LEU A 264 -20.46 18.37 -13.32
CA LEU A 264 -20.34 17.43 -14.45
C LEU A 264 -19.53 16.18 -14.06
N GLY A 265 -18.40 16.34 -13.37
CA GLY A 265 -17.57 15.21 -12.94
C GLY A 265 -18.26 14.32 -11.90
N THR A 266 -18.98 14.92 -10.95
CA THR A 266 -19.67 14.18 -9.88
C THR A 266 -20.95 13.50 -10.37
N ILE A 267 -21.78 14.19 -11.16
CA ILE A 267 -23.00 13.62 -11.78
C ILE A 267 -22.64 12.57 -12.83
N GLY A 268 -21.67 12.86 -13.71
CA GLY A 268 -21.21 11.92 -14.74
C GLY A 268 -20.67 10.63 -14.14
N SER A 269 -19.88 10.74 -13.07
CA SER A 269 -19.37 9.57 -12.34
C SER A 269 -20.46 8.80 -11.58
N ALA A 270 -21.46 9.50 -11.02
CA ALA A 270 -22.61 8.86 -10.40
C ALA A 270 -23.41 8.04 -11.42
N ALA A 271 -23.77 8.67 -12.55
CA ALA A 271 -24.46 8.00 -13.64
C ALA A 271 -23.66 6.79 -14.16
N ASN A 272 -22.35 6.95 -14.39
CA ASN A 272 -21.45 5.88 -14.81
C ASN A 272 -21.49 4.64 -13.88
N LEU A 273 -21.47 4.84 -12.56
CA LEU A 273 -21.56 3.75 -11.59
C LEU A 273 -22.96 3.11 -11.57
N PHE A 274 -24.04 3.89 -11.63
CA PHE A 274 -25.40 3.35 -11.69
C PHE A 274 -25.68 2.55 -12.98
N TYR A 275 -25.15 2.97 -14.13
CA TYR A 275 -25.27 2.20 -15.37
C TYR A 275 -24.51 0.87 -15.30
N GLN A 276 -23.33 0.83 -14.68
CA GLN A 276 -22.57 -0.40 -14.47
C GLN A 276 -23.26 -1.36 -13.49
N ASP A 277 -23.84 -0.86 -12.38
CA ASP A 277 -24.66 -1.66 -11.45
C ASP A 277 -25.78 -2.38 -12.20
N ARG A 278 -26.50 -1.64 -13.05
CA ARG A 278 -27.67 -2.14 -13.78
C ARG A 278 -27.32 -3.10 -14.93
N GLN A 279 -26.18 -2.92 -15.59
CA GLN A 279 -25.70 -3.87 -16.62
C GLN A 279 -25.11 -5.15 -16.02
N SER A 280 -24.60 -5.10 -14.78
CA SER A 280 -24.08 -6.28 -14.08
C SER A 280 -25.18 -7.14 -13.44
N ALA A 281 -26.44 -6.72 -13.53
CA ALA A 281 -27.57 -7.29 -12.79
C ALA A 281 -28.49 -8.31 -13.53
N PRO A 282 -28.41 -8.56 -14.86
CA PRO A 282 -29.29 -9.53 -15.51
C PRO A 282 -28.56 -10.68 -16.24
N GLU A 283 -27.81 -11.53 -15.50
CA GLU A 283 -27.33 -12.83 -16.02
C GLU A 283 -27.43 -13.94 -14.95
N LEU A 284 -28.62 -14.06 -14.32
CA LEU A 284 -29.00 -15.17 -13.44
C LEU A 284 -30.31 -15.84 -13.89
N VAL A 285 -30.68 -15.68 -15.17
CA VAL A 285 -31.89 -16.27 -15.78
C VAL A 285 -31.57 -16.76 -17.20
N ALA A 286 -30.50 -17.55 -17.36
CA ALA A 286 -30.14 -18.21 -18.63
C ALA A 286 -29.16 -19.40 -18.49
N SER A 287 -29.25 -20.22 -17.44
CA SER A 287 -28.55 -21.51 -17.38
C SER A 287 -29.17 -22.44 -16.33
N ASP A 288 -30.12 -23.29 -16.75
CA ASP A 288 -30.73 -24.34 -15.89
C ASP A 288 -29.80 -25.57 -15.69
N ASP A 289 -28.58 -25.53 -16.25
CA ASP A 289 -27.64 -26.66 -16.33
C ASP A 289 -26.37 -26.46 -15.46
N ALA A 290 -26.52 -26.09 -14.18
CA ALA A 290 -25.40 -25.78 -13.29
C ALA A 290 -25.43 -26.49 -11.91
N GLU A 291 -25.94 -27.71 -11.85
CA GLU A 291 -25.54 -28.64 -10.77
C GLU A 291 -24.08 -29.11 -10.99
N LEU A 292 -23.35 -29.34 -9.90
CA LEU A 292 -21.91 -29.74 -9.86
C LEU A 292 -20.85 -28.64 -10.14
N SER A 293 -20.81 -27.60 -9.31
CA SER A 293 -19.56 -26.83 -9.07
C SER A 293 -19.44 -26.24 -7.66
N GLU A 294 -19.65 -27.07 -6.64
CA GLU A 294 -19.47 -26.72 -5.21
C GLU A 294 -17.98 -26.66 -4.79
N ASN A 295 -17.13 -26.00 -5.60
CA ASN A 295 -15.73 -25.77 -5.22
C ASN A 295 -15.06 -24.56 -5.92
N ARG A 296 -15.84 -23.52 -6.23
CA ARG A 296 -15.25 -22.20 -6.52
C ARG A 296 -15.00 -21.47 -5.20
N PRO A 297 -13.74 -21.24 -4.78
CA PRO A 297 -13.49 -20.39 -3.62
C PRO A 297 -14.08 -19.02 -3.91
N ALA A 298 -14.92 -18.52 -3.00
CA ALA A 298 -15.61 -17.25 -3.14
C ALA A 298 -14.58 -16.15 -3.38
N THR A 299 -14.37 -15.79 -4.65
CA THR A 299 -13.26 -14.94 -5.05
C THR A 299 -13.55 -13.57 -4.48
N SER A 300 -12.78 -13.19 -3.45
CA SER A 300 -12.88 -11.91 -2.78
C SER A 300 -13.08 -10.81 -3.82
N THR A 301 -14.21 -10.11 -3.80
CA THR A 301 -14.48 -8.96 -4.65
C THR A 301 -13.59 -7.79 -4.21
N ARG A 302 -12.31 -7.93 -4.54
CA ARG A 302 -11.31 -6.86 -4.47
C ARG A 302 -11.80 -5.75 -5.39
N PHE A 303 -11.65 -4.50 -4.95
CA PHE A 303 -12.04 -3.34 -5.74
C PHE A 303 -11.48 -3.44 -7.17
N SER A 304 -12.33 -3.25 -8.17
CA SER A 304 -11.85 -3.08 -9.54
C SER A 304 -10.96 -1.84 -9.58
N LEU A 305 -9.79 -1.98 -10.19
CA LEU A 305 -8.79 -0.91 -10.31
C LEU A 305 -9.40 0.31 -11.02
N ASP A 306 -10.24 0.06 -12.03
CA ASP A 306 -11.03 1.05 -12.76
C ASP A 306 -11.88 1.92 -11.81
N THR A 307 -12.67 1.29 -10.93
CA THR A 307 -13.59 2.00 -10.04
C THR A 307 -12.85 2.81 -8.98
N LEU A 308 -11.75 2.26 -8.44
CA LEU A 308 -10.88 2.98 -7.51
C LEU A 308 -10.23 4.19 -8.17
N THR A 309 -9.75 4.03 -9.41
CA THR A 309 -9.12 5.10 -10.20
C THR A 309 -10.11 6.24 -10.45
N VAL A 310 -11.33 5.92 -10.90
CA VAL A 310 -12.41 6.90 -11.10
C VAL A 310 -12.75 7.62 -9.79
N ALA A 311 -12.88 6.90 -8.67
CA ALA A 311 -13.17 7.50 -7.36
C ALA A 311 -12.07 8.49 -6.93
N ILE A 312 -10.79 8.14 -7.12
CA ILE A 312 -9.67 9.01 -6.78
C ILE A 312 -9.59 10.23 -7.73
N ALA A 313 -9.90 10.06 -9.03
CA ALA A 313 -9.96 11.17 -9.97
C ALA A 313 -11.03 12.22 -9.59
N ILE A 314 -12.20 11.78 -9.11
CA ILE A 314 -13.23 12.69 -8.56
C ILE A 314 -12.71 13.42 -7.31
N ILE A 315 -11.99 12.72 -6.42
CA ILE A 315 -11.40 13.33 -5.21
C ILE A 315 -10.36 14.40 -5.59
N ILE A 316 -9.51 14.16 -6.60
CA ILE A 316 -8.56 15.15 -7.12
C ILE A 316 -9.29 16.39 -7.68
N LEU A 317 -10.39 16.19 -8.39
CA LEU A 317 -11.23 17.27 -8.93
C LEU A 317 -11.90 18.10 -7.83
N LEU A 318 -12.50 17.46 -6.83
CA LEU A 318 -13.05 18.12 -5.65
C LEU A 318 -11.99 18.88 -4.85
N PHE A 319 -10.83 18.27 -4.63
CA PHE A 319 -9.71 18.89 -3.91
C PHE A 319 -9.26 20.18 -4.60
N ARG A 320 -9.08 20.16 -5.92
CA ARG A 320 -8.74 21.37 -6.68
C ARG A 320 -9.82 22.45 -6.59
N SER A 321 -11.09 22.06 -6.71
CA SER A 321 -12.23 22.98 -6.63
C SER A 321 -12.29 23.71 -5.28
N LEU A 322 -12.14 22.96 -4.18
CA LEU A 322 -12.23 23.49 -2.82
C LEU A 322 -10.98 24.27 -2.37
N PHE A 323 -9.78 23.74 -2.61
CA PHE A 323 -8.56 24.28 -1.99
C PHE A 323 -7.77 25.23 -2.91
N ILE A 324 -7.82 25.03 -4.22
CA ILE A 324 -6.97 25.77 -5.17
C ILE A 324 -7.73 26.90 -5.83
N THR A 325 -8.91 26.60 -6.37
CA THR A 325 -9.79 27.61 -6.98
C THR A 325 -10.71 28.28 -5.96
N GLN A 326 -10.71 27.79 -4.70
CA GLN A 326 -11.43 28.37 -3.56
C GLN A 326 -12.92 28.62 -3.89
N VAL A 327 -13.53 27.70 -4.64
CA VAL A 327 -14.94 27.78 -5.00
C VAL A 327 -15.75 27.87 -3.72
N PRO A 328 -16.64 28.88 -3.54
CA PRO A 328 -17.34 29.08 -2.29
C PRO A 328 -18.05 27.79 -1.86
N PRO A 329 -17.75 27.22 -0.66
CA PRO A 329 -18.21 25.89 -0.29
C PRO A 329 -19.72 25.73 -0.42
N HIS A 330 -20.46 26.81 -0.13
CA HIS A 330 -21.92 26.86 -0.24
C HIS A 330 -22.46 26.41 -1.61
N GLN A 331 -21.71 26.63 -2.72
CA GLN A 331 -22.13 26.24 -4.07
C GLN A 331 -21.94 24.74 -4.35
N LEU A 332 -21.12 24.05 -3.55
CA LEU A 332 -20.71 22.65 -3.75
C LEU A 332 -21.42 21.66 -2.82
N GLY A 333 -22.38 22.12 -2.01
CA GLY A 333 -23.07 21.27 -1.03
C GLY A 333 -23.78 20.07 -1.67
N LEU A 334 -24.44 20.29 -2.81
CA LEU A 334 -25.08 19.20 -3.56
C LEU A 334 -24.05 18.23 -4.18
N ALA A 335 -22.93 18.75 -4.73
CA ALA A 335 -21.86 17.90 -5.27
C ALA A 335 -21.22 17.01 -4.19
N ALA A 336 -21.02 17.55 -2.98
CA ALA A 336 -20.57 16.79 -1.81
C ALA A 336 -21.57 15.70 -1.40
N GLY A 337 -22.88 16.00 -1.43
CA GLY A 337 -23.95 15.01 -1.19
C GLY A 337 -23.99 13.88 -2.23
N ILE A 338 -23.82 14.19 -3.52
CA ILE A 338 -23.71 13.19 -4.59
C ILE A 338 -22.49 12.29 -4.35
N CYS A 339 -21.35 12.86 -3.97
CA CYS A 339 -20.14 12.10 -3.67
C CYS A 339 -20.27 11.24 -2.39
N GLY A 340 -20.95 11.75 -1.37
CA GLY A 340 -21.28 10.98 -0.16
C GLY A 340 -22.18 9.78 -0.50
N GLY A 341 -23.13 9.99 -1.41
CA GLY A 341 -23.95 8.91 -1.95
C GLY A 341 -23.16 7.86 -2.73
N LEU A 342 -22.23 8.29 -3.60
CA LEU A 342 -21.30 7.40 -4.30
C LEU A 342 -20.43 6.58 -3.34
N ALA A 343 -19.93 7.19 -2.27
CA ALA A 343 -19.13 6.49 -1.24
C ALA A 343 -19.97 5.42 -0.49
N ILE A 344 -21.24 5.69 -0.18
CA ILE A 344 -22.15 4.71 0.44
C ILE A 344 -22.54 3.58 -0.55
N TRP A 345 -22.62 3.89 -1.85
CA TRP A 345 -22.81 2.87 -2.90
C TRP A 345 -21.57 1.98 -3.04
N LEU A 346 -20.36 2.56 -3.09
CA LEU A 346 -19.08 1.84 -3.05
C LEU A 346 -18.94 0.94 -1.81
N SER A 347 -19.49 1.39 -0.67
CA SER A 347 -19.53 0.61 0.58
C SER A 347 -20.40 -0.66 0.52
N ARG A 348 -21.14 -0.92 -0.57
CA ARG A 348 -21.85 -2.20 -0.76
C ARG A 348 -20.86 -3.38 -0.85
N THR A 349 -19.61 -3.12 -1.22
CA THR A 349 -18.51 -4.10 -1.19
C THR A 349 -18.05 -4.39 0.24
N LYS A 350 -17.86 -5.68 0.58
CA LYS A 350 -17.70 -6.12 1.99
C LYS A 350 -16.39 -5.68 2.66
N ALA A 351 -15.31 -5.45 1.90
CA ALA A 351 -13.93 -5.39 2.43
C ALA A 351 -13.62 -4.17 3.31
N THR A 352 -14.21 -3.00 3.05
CA THR A 352 -13.94 -1.75 3.81
C THR A 352 -15.22 -0.97 4.10
N ARG A 353 -16.33 -1.71 4.28
CA ARG A 353 -17.69 -1.16 4.50
C ARG A 353 -17.76 -0.10 5.59
N PHE A 354 -17.01 -0.23 6.69
CA PHE A 354 -17.02 0.76 7.78
C PHE A 354 -16.47 2.12 7.33
N PHE A 355 -15.26 2.14 6.77
CA PHE A 355 -14.58 3.38 6.35
C PHE A 355 -15.39 4.13 5.27
N TRP A 356 -15.86 3.42 4.23
CA TRP A 356 -16.64 4.05 3.15
C TRP A 356 -18.03 4.52 3.60
N ASN A 357 -18.70 3.84 4.53
CA ASN A 357 -19.93 4.38 5.12
C ASN A 357 -19.64 5.62 5.97
N PHE A 358 -18.63 5.59 6.83
CA PHE A 358 -18.28 6.76 7.66
C PHE A 358 -17.91 7.97 6.80
N ALA A 359 -17.05 7.78 5.79
CA ALA A 359 -16.69 8.81 4.83
C ALA A 359 -17.91 9.32 4.04
N GLY A 360 -18.78 8.42 3.56
CA GLY A 360 -19.96 8.79 2.78
C GLY A 360 -21.05 9.51 3.59
N PHE A 361 -21.37 9.04 4.79
CA PHE A 361 -22.27 9.75 5.70
C PHE A 361 -21.69 11.09 6.16
N GLY A 362 -20.39 11.14 6.47
CA GLY A 362 -19.69 12.37 6.81
C GLY A 362 -19.71 13.40 5.68
N LEU A 363 -19.48 12.98 4.43
CA LEU A 363 -19.49 13.86 3.27
C LEU A 363 -20.91 14.35 2.92
N SER A 364 -21.93 13.49 3.05
CA SER A 364 -23.34 13.89 2.91
C SER A 364 -23.78 14.87 4.00
N PHE A 365 -23.38 14.64 5.25
CA PHE A 365 -23.64 15.57 6.36
C PHE A 365 -22.93 16.91 6.15
N LEU A 366 -21.67 16.89 5.69
CA LEU A 366 -20.91 18.10 5.36
C LEU A 366 -21.52 18.87 4.18
N GLY A 367 -21.98 18.16 3.13
CA GLY A 367 -22.72 18.78 2.03
C GLY A 367 -24.00 19.47 2.49
N TRP A 368 -24.72 18.86 3.45
CA TRP A 368 -25.90 19.45 4.07
C TRP A 368 -25.58 20.66 4.96
N THR A 369 -24.58 20.59 5.85
CA THR A 369 -24.21 21.71 6.73
C THR A 369 -23.68 22.90 5.95
N VAL A 370 -22.92 22.66 4.88
CA VAL A 370 -22.42 23.72 4.00
C VAL A 370 -23.56 24.33 3.19
N SER A 371 -24.48 23.50 2.66
CA SER A 371 -25.68 23.99 1.96
C SER A 371 -26.68 24.73 2.86
N ASN A 372 -26.61 24.56 4.19
CA ASN A 372 -27.46 25.23 5.17
C ASN A 372 -27.31 26.77 5.17
N SER A 373 -26.26 27.29 4.54
CA SER A 373 -25.88 28.71 4.56
C SER A 373 -26.49 29.57 3.43
N GLN A 374 -27.24 28.98 2.49
CA GLN A 374 -27.86 29.70 1.36
C GLN A 374 -29.39 29.81 1.44
N SER A 375 -29.90 30.96 1.03
CA SER A 375 -31.30 31.23 0.72
C SER A 375 -31.45 31.60 -0.77
N PRO A 376 -32.30 30.91 -1.56
CA PRO A 376 -33.12 29.76 -1.19
C PRO A 376 -32.31 28.44 -1.06
N PRO A 377 -32.68 27.52 -0.14
CA PRO A 377 -31.88 26.33 0.20
C PRO A 377 -32.14 25.11 -0.70
N TRP A 378 -32.26 25.30 -2.02
CA TRP A 378 -32.55 24.22 -2.98
C TRP A 378 -31.50 23.08 -2.96
N GLN A 379 -30.22 23.42 -2.76
CA GLN A 379 -29.16 22.44 -2.61
C GLN A 379 -29.36 21.53 -1.38
N ALA A 380 -29.87 22.07 -0.26
CA ALA A 380 -30.03 21.32 0.99
C ALA A 380 -31.16 20.29 0.85
N ILE A 381 -32.25 20.68 0.17
CA ILE A 381 -33.36 19.79 -0.18
C ILE A 381 -32.85 18.65 -1.07
N GLY A 382 -32.01 18.95 -2.07
CA GLY A 382 -31.40 17.94 -2.93
C GLY A 382 -30.51 16.95 -2.17
N VAL A 383 -29.63 17.42 -1.28
CA VAL A 383 -28.80 16.56 -0.42
C VAL A 383 -29.66 15.68 0.49
N SER A 384 -30.69 16.25 1.12
CA SER A 384 -31.61 15.50 1.98
C SER A 384 -32.42 14.44 1.22
N ALA A 385 -32.84 14.72 -0.02
CA ALA A 385 -33.52 13.74 -0.87
C ALA A 385 -32.61 12.57 -1.27
N ILE A 386 -31.35 12.85 -1.63
CA ILE A 386 -30.33 11.83 -1.92
C ILE A 386 -30.07 10.97 -0.68
N ALA A 387 -29.91 11.60 0.49
CA ALA A 387 -29.75 10.89 1.76
C ALA A 387 -30.95 9.98 2.05
N LEU A 388 -32.19 10.52 1.98
CA LEU A 388 -33.42 9.77 2.23
C LEU A 388 -33.54 8.53 1.34
N TYR A 389 -33.24 8.67 0.04
CA TYR A 389 -33.25 7.55 -0.92
C TYR A 389 -32.26 6.44 -0.52
N ILE A 390 -31.04 6.81 -0.14
CA ILE A 390 -29.99 5.85 0.26
C ILE A 390 -30.34 5.16 1.58
N LEU A 391 -30.83 5.90 2.57
CA LEU A 391 -31.28 5.31 3.83
C LEU A 391 -32.48 4.37 3.62
N TRP A 392 -33.41 4.71 2.73
CA TRP A 392 -34.56 3.89 2.38
C TRP A 392 -34.16 2.57 1.69
N ASP A 393 -33.18 2.61 0.78
CA ASP A 393 -32.58 1.42 0.16
C ASP A 393 -31.91 0.50 1.20
N LYS A 394 -31.10 1.08 2.11
CA LYS A 394 -30.47 0.32 3.21
C LYS A 394 -31.51 -0.27 4.18
N LEU A 395 -32.58 0.48 4.48
CA LEU A 395 -33.66 0.03 5.36
C LEU A 395 -34.40 -1.17 4.74
N LYS A 396 -34.75 -1.11 3.45
CA LYS A 396 -35.33 -2.26 2.72
C LYS A 396 -34.45 -3.51 2.73
N GLN A 397 -33.14 -3.33 2.58
CA GLN A 397 -32.18 -4.45 2.50
C GLN A 397 -31.81 -5.06 3.85
N THR A 398 -31.85 -4.29 4.95
CA THR A 398 -31.26 -4.73 6.24
C THR A 398 -32.18 -4.61 7.45
N TRP A 399 -33.29 -3.88 7.36
CA TRP A 399 -34.28 -3.70 8.44
C TRP A 399 -33.72 -3.27 9.81
N GLN A 400 -32.53 -2.63 9.84
CA GLN A 400 -31.89 -2.25 11.10
C GLN A 400 -32.45 -0.95 11.69
N PRO A 401 -32.74 -0.88 13.01
CA PRO A 401 -33.32 0.28 13.66
C PRO A 401 -32.55 1.62 13.53
N PRO A 402 -31.20 1.70 13.49
CA PRO A 402 -30.52 2.99 13.30
C PRO A 402 -30.84 3.66 11.96
N TYR A 403 -31.11 2.89 10.89
CA TYR A 403 -31.51 3.48 9.61
C TYR A 403 -32.92 4.06 9.67
N LEU A 404 -33.85 3.40 10.39
CA LEU A 404 -35.21 3.91 10.58
C LEU A 404 -35.21 5.25 11.34
N LEU A 405 -34.46 5.35 12.45
CA LEU A 405 -34.30 6.60 13.18
C LEU A 405 -33.70 7.71 12.31
N ALA A 406 -32.67 7.39 11.53
CA ALA A 406 -32.03 8.38 10.66
C ALA A 406 -32.94 8.84 9.51
N VAL A 407 -33.81 7.99 8.95
CA VAL A 407 -34.86 8.40 8.00
C VAL A 407 -35.82 9.39 8.65
N ILE A 408 -36.32 9.08 9.85
CA ILE A 408 -37.28 9.92 10.58
C ILE A 408 -36.66 11.29 10.90
N VAL A 409 -35.41 11.33 11.36
CA VAL A 409 -34.69 12.57 11.66
C VAL A 409 -34.53 13.44 10.40
N VAL A 410 -34.07 12.87 9.28
CA VAL A 410 -33.89 13.62 8.03
C VAL A 410 -35.22 14.14 7.49
N ALA A 411 -36.27 13.30 7.48
CA ALA A 411 -37.61 13.68 7.01
C ALA A 411 -38.25 14.80 7.86
N CYS A 412 -38.11 14.72 9.19
CA CYS A 412 -38.59 15.74 10.12
C CYS A 412 -37.85 17.08 9.90
N GLN A 413 -36.52 17.04 9.73
CA GLN A 413 -35.71 18.23 9.46
C GLN A 413 -36.07 18.91 8.12
N THR A 414 -36.36 18.14 7.06
CA THR A 414 -36.85 18.71 5.79
C THR A 414 -38.22 19.36 5.93
N TYR A 415 -39.15 18.70 6.62
CA TYR A 415 -40.52 19.19 6.80
C TYR A 415 -40.57 20.51 7.60
N ILE A 416 -39.86 20.58 8.72
CA ILE A 416 -39.76 21.81 9.53
C ILE A 416 -39.24 22.98 8.70
N ARG A 417 -38.28 22.74 7.81
CA ARG A 417 -37.67 23.77 6.98
C ARG A 417 -38.61 24.30 5.91
N GLU A 418 -39.31 23.43 5.20
CA GLU A 418 -40.30 23.79 4.19
C GLU A 418 -41.40 24.68 4.81
N HIS A 419 -41.86 24.33 6.02
CA HIS A 419 -42.80 25.14 6.80
C HIS A 419 -42.26 26.52 7.22
N VAL A 420 -40.98 26.62 7.60
CA VAL A 420 -40.35 27.91 7.97
C VAL A 420 -40.21 28.83 6.76
N ILE A 421 -39.82 28.31 5.58
CA ILE A 421 -39.69 29.10 4.35
C ILE A 421 -41.06 29.67 3.95
N LEU A 422 -42.10 28.84 3.92
CA LEU A 422 -43.48 29.25 3.61
C LEU A 422 -44.08 30.26 4.61
N CYS A 423 -43.53 30.36 5.83
CA CYS A 423 -43.89 31.38 6.82
C CYS A 423 -43.13 32.69 6.64
N VAL A 424 -41.89 32.65 6.13
CA VAL A 424 -41.09 33.86 5.87
C VAL A 424 -41.54 34.54 4.57
N GLU A 425 -41.90 33.77 3.55
CA GLU A 425 -42.39 34.30 2.25
C GLU A 425 -43.81 34.90 2.32
N LYS A 426 -44.51 34.75 3.45
CA LYS A 426 -45.83 35.34 3.74
C LYS A 426 -45.78 36.61 4.60
N LYS A 427 -44.59 37.16 4.84
CA LYS A 427 -44.35 38.40 5.59
C LYS A 427 -43.65 39.44 4.74
#